data_AF-A0AA47M7J0-F1
#
_entry.id   AF-A0AA47M7J0-F1
#
_cell.length_a   1.000
_cell.length_b   1.000
_cell.length_c   1.000
_cell.angle_alpha   90.00
_cell.angle_beta   90.00
_cell.angle_gamma   90.00
#
_symmetry.space_group_name_H-M   'P 1'
#
loop_
_entity.id
_entity.type
_entity.pdbx_description
1 polymer ?
#
loop_
_entity_poly.entity_id
_entity_poly.type
_entity_poly.pdbx_seq_one_letter_code
_entity_poly.pdbx_strand_id
1 'polypeptide(L)'
;MNDSETPADETEKEVLPLCATADPGGPDRDPSGRFLAAELELNVLLGRLRFGHPVRYVYNPVDYAWETHSAFVRKYCRGGQTVLFLGMNPGPFGMAQTGVPFGEVNTVRDWFRIAGQVGHPADEHPKRRVVGLACTQSEVSGARFWGLFRTLCGEPERFFRHCFVHNLCPLMFMADSGKNLTPPELSAGERDALLALCDVALCRVVEALGVTMVIGVGRVAEQRARRALAAAGSAARVEGIMHPSPRNPMANKGWAAAAMTTLEKLGVLALFEERVTDVRV
;
A
#
# COMPACT_ATOMS: atom_id res chain seq x y z
N MET A 1 39.42 -58.49 15.31
CA MET A 1 40.06 -57.30 15.92
C MET A 1 40.25 -56.29 14.81
N ASN A 2 39.80 -55.07 15.07
CA ASN A 2 39.68 -53.90 14.21
C ASN A 2 38.42 -53.84 13.35
N ASP A 3 37.36 -53.44 14.06
CA ASP A 3 36.24 -52.64 13.59
C ASP A 3 36.71 -51.36 12.87
N SER A 4 36.04 -51.03 11.76
CA SER A 4 35.94 -49.64 11.30
C SER A 4 34.63 -49.50 10.52
N GLU A 5 33.59 -49.15 11.26
CA GLU A 5 32.32 -48.64 10.77
C GLU A 5 32.55 -47.31 10.03
N THR A 6 31.89 -47.15 8.88
CA THR A 6 31.67 -45.83 8.25
C THR A 6 30.17 -45.57 8.29
N PRO A 7 29.68 -44.55 9.00
CA PRO A 7 28.25 -44.26 9.03
C PRO A 7 27.84 -43.43 7.81
N ALA A 8 26.64 -43.71 7.31
CA ALA A 8 25.93 -42.92 6.33
C ALA A 8 25.55 -41.56 6.93
N ASP A 9 25.93 -40.48 6.25
CA ASP A 9 25.53 -39.11 6.56
C ASP A 9 24.22 -38.82 5.83
N GLU A 10 23.09 -39.18 6.44
CA GLU A 10 21.77 -38.69 6.06
C GLU A 10 21.47 -37.47 6.95
N THR A 11 21.71 -36.28 6.41
CA THR A 11 21.30 -35.03 7.05
C THR A 11 19.77 -34.93 7.02
N GLU A 12 19.11 -35.36 8.10
CA GLU A 12 17.72 -35.04 8.38
C GLU A 12 17.56 -33.51 8.51
N LYS A 13 16.85 -32.90 7.56
CA LYS A 13 16.38 -31.52 7.69
C LYS A 13 15.25 -31.50 8.71
N GLU A 14 15.54 -30.96 9.89
CA GLU A 14 14.55 -30.58 10.89
C GLU A 14 13.47 -29.68 10.25
N VAL A 15 12.26 -30.23 10.11
CA VAL A 15 11.06 -29.48 9.76
C VAL A 15 10.49 -28.90 11.04
N LEU A 16 10.71 -27.60 11.26
CA LEU A 16 10.08 -26.87 12.36
C LEU A 16 8.55 -26.92 12.21
N PRO A 17 7.79 -27.33 13.25
CA PRO A 17 6.34 -27.44 13.16
C PRO A 17 5.70 -26.04 13.15
N LEU A 18 4.96 -25.75 12.08
CA LEU A 18 4.00 -24.65 12.04
C LEU A 18 2.77 -25.02 12.88
N CYS A 19 2.36 -24.06 13.71
CA CYS A 19 1.11 -24.00 14.47
C CYS A 19 1.16 -24.54 15.91
N ALA A 20 1.50 -23.65 16.85
CA ALA A 20 0.97 -23.69 18.20
C ALA A 20 -0.06 -22.56 18.35
N THR A 21 -1.30 -22.92 18.63
CA THR A 21 -2.42 -22.00 18.87
C THR A 21 -2.20 -21.24 20.18
N ALA A 22 -2.11 -19.92 20.12
CA ALA A 22 -1.97 -19.06 21.29
C ALA A 22 -3.23 -18.23 21.60
N ASP A 23 -3.38 -18.04 22.92
CA ASP A 23 -4.35 -17.33 23.77
C ASP A 23 -5.08 -16.07 23.20
N PRO A 24 -6.36 -15.77 23.56
CA PRO A 24 -7.16 -14.70 22.93
C PRO A 24 -6.83 -13.25 23.37
N GLY A 25 -5.77 -13.01 24.14
CA GLY A 25 -5.55 -11.75 24.85
C GLY A 25 -4.21 -11.03 24.65
N GLY A 26 -3.40 -11.41 23.66
CA GLY A 26 -2.02 -10.91 23.48
C GLY A 26 -1.81 -9.79 22.43
N PRO A 27 -0.59 -9.19 22.40
CA PRO A 27 -0.17 -8.12 21.46
C PRO A 27 -0.21 -8.50 19.97
N ASP A 28 -0.50 -9.77 19.63
CA ASP A 28 -0.72 -10.28 18.27
C ASP A 28 -2.00 -9.74 17.59
N ARG A 29 -2.79 -8.90 18.27
CA ARG A 29 -4.08 -8.39 17.76
C ARG A 29 -4.08 -6.96 17.23
N ASP A 30 -2.98 -6.21 17.24
CA ASP A 30 -2.96 -4.85 16.65
C ASP A 30 -2.64 -4.90 15.15
N PRO A 31 -3.63 -4.70 14.25
CA PRO A 31 -3.38 -4.73 12.80
C PRO A 31 -2.42 -3.61 12.39
N SER A 32 -2.44 -2.46 13.08
CA SER A 32 -1.58 -1.33 12.75
C SER A 32 -0.11 -1.62 13.06
N GLY A 33 0.20 -2.24 14.19
CA GLY A 33 1.54 -2.71 14.53
C GLY A 33 2.07 -3.76 13.55
N ARG A 34 1.25 -4.77 13.22
CA ARG A 34 1.64 -5.81 12.23
C ARG A 34 1.85 -5.22 10.83
N PHE A 35 1.00 -4.27 10.42
CA PHE A 35 1.13 -3.56 9.16
C PHE A 35 2.44 -2.78 9.08
N LEU A 36 2.72 -1.94 10.09
CA LEU A 36 3.95 -1.15 10.16
C LEU A 36 5.20 -2.05 10.22
N ALA A 37 5.13 -3.18 10.93
CA ALA A 37 6.24 -4.14 10.97
C ALA A 37 6.53 -4.73 9.58
N ALA A 38 5.50 -5.08 8.81
CA ALA A 38 5.66 -5.57 7.43
C ALA A 38 6.29 -4.51 6.51
N GLU A 39 5.92 -3.24 6.66
CA GLU A 39 6.52 -2.13 5.92
C GLU A 39 7.98 -1.85 6.30
N LEU A 40 8.31 -1.92 7.59
CA LEU A 40 9.70 -1.77 8.06
C LEU A 40 10.58 -2.90 7.53
N GLU A 41 10.09 -4.14 7.56
CA GLU A 41 10.82 -5.28 6.99
C GLU A 41 11.01 -5.12 5.48
N LEU A 42 9.96 -4.69 4.76
CA LEU A 42 10.06 -4.39 3.34
C LEU A 42 11.11 -3.30 3.07
N ASN A 43 11.13 -2.21 3.85
CA ASN A 43 12.11 -1.13 3.70
C ASN A 43 13.56 -1.64 3.85
N VAL A 44 13.83 -2.51 4.82
CA VAL A 44 15.15 -3.13 5.02
C VAL A 44 15.57 -3.93 3.79
N LEU A 45 14.65 -4.72 3.22
CA LEU A 45 14.93 -5.55 2.04
C LEU A 45 15.14 -4.68 0.79
N LEU A 46 14.31 -3.66 0.59
CA LEU A 46 14.41 -2.73 -0.53
C LEU A 46 15.69 -1.91 -0.51
N GLY A 47 16.22 -1.54 0.67
CA GLY A 47 17.49 -0.82 0.81
C GLY A 47 18.72 -1.59 0.29
N ARG A 48 18.58 -2.91 0.06
CA ARG A 48 19.63 -3.77 -0.51
C ARG A 48 19.61 -3.78 -2.03
N LEU A 49 18.52 -3.36 -2.66
CA LEU A 49 18.43 -3.29 -4.12
C LEU A 49 19.27 -2.14 -4.67
N ARG A 50 19.73 -2.30 -5.91
CA ARG A 50 20.41 -1.27 -6.69
C ARG A 50 19.68 -1.15 -8.02
N PHE A 51 19.52 0.08 -8.48
CA PHE A 51 18.82 0.39 -9.72
C PHE A 51 19.77 1.16 -10.63
N GLY A 52 20.01 0.61 -11.82
CA GLY A 52 20.80 1.21 -12.88
C GLY A 52 19.98 2.11 -13.78
N HIS A 53 20.63 2.57 -14.85
CA HIS A 53 19.99 3.44 -15.85
C HIS A 53 18.72 2.79 -16.43
N PRO A 54 17.59 3.52 -16.57
CA PRO A 54 17.46 4.98 -16.49
C PRO A 54 17.19 5.55 -15.09
N VAL A 55 17.18 4.74 -14.03
CA VAL A 55 16.96 5.24 -12.67
C VAL A 55 18.18 6.03 -12.21
N ARG A 56 17.95 7.26 -11.74
CA ARG A 56 18.96 8.12 -11.12
C ARG A 56 18.63 8.47 -9.68
N TYR A 57 17.35 8.66 -9.36
CA TYR A 57 16.89 8.99 -8.01
C TYR A 57 15.84 7.98 -7.55
N VAL A 58 15.95 7.57 -6.29
CA VAL A 58 15.01 6.67 -5.63
C VAL A 58 14.60 7.29 -4.30
N TYR A 59 13.30 7.52 -4.13
CA TYR A 59 12.73 8.08 -2.91
C TYR A 59 11.94 7.00 -2.17
N ASN A 60 12.07 6.96 -0.84
CA ASN A 60 11.26 6.11 0.03
C ASN A 60 10.52 6.95 1.09
N PRO A 61 9.27 7.39 0.84
CA PRO A 61 8.48 8.13 1.82
C PRO A 61 8.14 7.35 3.09
N VAL A 62 8.18 6.01 3.07
CA VAL A 62 7.98 5.21 4.29
C VAL A 62 9.24 5.24 5.18
N ASP A 63 10.32 5.91 4.74
CA ASP A 63 11.50 6.21 5.53
C ASP A 63 11.50 7.69 5.96
N TYR A 64 11.66 8.63 5.02
CA TYR A 64 11.79 10.05 5.37
C TYR A 64 10.49 10.73 5.82
N ALA A 65 9.31 10.17 5.49
CA ALA A 65 8.00 10.67 5.95
C ALA A 65 7.34 9.72 6.97
N TRP A 66 8.15 8.97 7.72
CA TRP A 66 7.67 7.94 8.64
C TRP A 66 6.74 8.49 9.73
N GLU A 67 6.97 9.71 10.23
CA GLU A 67 6.12 10.27 11.29
C GLU A 67 4.68 10.44 10.81
N THR A 68 4.48 11.10 9.66
CA THR A 68 3.14 11.29 9.08
C THR A 68 2.53 9.97 8.59
N HIS A 69 3.34 9.10 8.00
CA HIS A 69 2.92 7.78 7.55
C HIS A 69 2.42 6.90 8.72
N SER A 70 3.23 6.75 9.76
CA SER A 70 2.87 5.94 10.93
C SER A 70 1.72 6.56 11.73
N ALA A 71 1.59 7.89 11.75
CA ALA A 71 0.40 8.56 12.30
C ALA A 71 -0.86 8.21 11.51
N PHE A 72 -0.80 8.18 10.18
CA PHE A 72 -1.91 7.75 9.33
C PHE A 72 -2.29 6.29 9.60
N VAL A 73 -1.32 5.38 9.62
CA VAL A 73 -1.56 3.96 9.86
C VAL A 73 -2.14 3.73 11.25
N ARG A 74 -1.54 4.25 12.32
CA ARG A 74 -2.07 4.10 13.69
C ARG A 74 -3.46 4.68 13.86
N LYS A 75 -3.80 5.75 13.14
CA LYS A 75 -5.12 6.37 13.22
C LYS A 75 -6.20 5.55 12.52
N TYR A 76 -5.88 4.95 11.37
CA TYR A 76 -6.89 4.43 10.44
C TYR A 76 -6.78 2.94 10.08
N CYS A 77 -5.66 2.28 10.37
CA CYS A 77 -5.51 0.83 10.21
C CYS A 77 -6.11 0.13 11.44
N ARG A 78 -7.28 -0.48 11.28
CA ARG A 78 -8.07 -1.04 12.40
C ARG A 78 -8.57 -2.43 12.05
N GLY A 79 -8.79 -3.25 13.08
CA GLY A 79 -9.43 -4.54 12.89
C GLY A 79 -10.85 -4.39 12.37
N GLY A 80 -11.31 -5.36 11.57
CA GLY A 80 -12.67 -5.38 11.00
C GLY A 80 -12.82 -4.71 9.64
N GLN A 81 -11.74 -4.17 9.07
CA GLN A 81 -11.71 -3.72 7.67
C GLN A 81 -11.81 -4.93 6.74
N THR A 82 -12.64 -4.82 5.70
CA THR A 82 -12.91 -5.90 4.74
C THR A 82 -12.35 -5.63 3.35
N VAL A 83 -12.01 -4.38 3.03
CA VAL A 83 -11.54 -3.96 1.71
C VAL A 83 -10.19 -3.24 1.81
N LEU A 84 -9.21 -3.64 1.00
CA LEU A 84 -7.96 -2.91 0.79
C LEU A 84 -7.92 -2.30 -0.61
N PHE A 85 -7.85 -0.98 -0.72
CA PHE A 85 -7.50 -0.32 -1.97
C PHE A 85 -5.98 -0.30 -2.14
N LEU A 86 -5.50 -0.79 -3.28
CA LEU A 86 -4.08 -0.93 -3.55
C LEU A 86 -3.66 -0.06 -4.74
N GLY A 87 -2.88 0.98 -4.49
CA GLY A 87 -2.19 1.75 -5.52
C GLY A 87 -0.89 1.07 -5.95
N MET A 88 -0.25 1.61 -7.00
CA MET A 88 1.01 1.06 -7.52
C MET A 88 2.22 1.52 -6.69
N ASN A 89 2.49 2.82 -6.69
CA ASN A 89 3.61 3.43 -5.98
C ASN A 89 3.37 4.95 -5.82
N PRO A 90 4.14 5.65 -4.95
CA PRO A 90 3.96 7.08 -4.71
C PRO A 90 4.04 7.94 -5.97
N GLY A 91 3.19 8.96 -6.03
CA GLY A 91 3.36 10.09 -6.94
C GLY A 91 4.15 11.24 -6.28
N PRO A 92 4.72 12.16 -7.09
CA PRO A 92 5.68 13.18 -6.65
C PRO A 92 5.12 14.24 -5.70
N PHE A 93 3.80 14.46 -5.74
CA PHE A 93 3.15 15.57 -5.03
C PHE A 93 2.09 15.08 -4.03
N GLY A 94 1.91 13.76 -3.92
CA GLY A 94 1.05 13.12 -2.93
C GLY A 94 1.91 12.39 -1.89
N MET A 95 1.93 11.06 -1.95
CA MET A 95 2.61 10.23 -0.95
C MET A 95 4.10 10.55 -0.79
N ALA A 96 4.80 10.97 -1.86
CA ALA A 96 6.20 11.40 -1.74
C ALA A 96 6.38 12.66 -0.86
N GLN A 97 5.34 13.46 -0.67
CA GLN A 97 5.36 14.65 0.19
C GLN A 97 4.76 14.38 1.57
N THR A 98 3.82 13.42 1.67
CA THR A 98 2.97 13.29 2.86
C THR A 98 3.13 11.97 3.60
N GLY A 99 3.76 10.96 2.99
CA GLY A 99 3.79 9.60 3.53
C GLY A 99 2.45 8.84 3.41
N VAL A 100 1.37 9.47 2.95
CA VAL A 100 0.04 8.84 2.88
C VAL A 100 -0.27 8.35 1.45
N PRO A 101 -0.76 7.11 1.24
CA PRO A 101 -1.18 6.63 -0.08
C PRO A 101 -2.22 7.54 -0.73
N PHE A 102 -2.04 7.85 -2.03
CA PHE A 102 -2.83 8.86 -2.74
C PHE A 102 -2.89 10.22 -2.00
N GLY A 103 -1.92 10.51 -1.14
CA GLY A 103 -2.00 11.54 -0.11
C GLY A 103 -1.75 12.94 -0.64
N GLU A 104 -2.70 13.50 -1.37
CA GLU A 104 -2.73 14.92 -1.71
C GLU A 104 -2.75 15.77 -0.42
N VAL A 105 -1.94 16.84 -0.39
CA VAL A 105 -1.60 17.56 0.84
C VAL A 105 -2.82 18.11 1.59
N ASN A 106 -3.76 18.75 0.89
CA ASN A 106 -4.93 19.33 1.54
C ASN A 106 -5.82 18.24 2.14
N THR A 107 -5.95 17.11 1.46
CA THR A 107 -6.67 15.93 1.99
C THR A 107 -6.02 15.42 3.27
N VAL A 108 -4.70 15.23 3.26
CA VAL A 108 -3.95 14.71 4.42
C VAL A 108 -4.02 15.68 5.60
N ARG A 109 -3.83 16.97 5.36
CA ARG A 109 -3.83 18.02 6.38
C ARG A 109 -5.23 18.32 6.91
N ASP A 110 -6.20 18.58 6.03
CA ASP A 110 -7.48 19.18 6.42
C ASP A 110 -8.55 18.12 6.70
N TRP A 111 -8.54 17.02 5.94
CA TRP A 111 -9.54 15.97 6.08
C TRP A 111 -9.08 14.87 7.02
N PHE A 112 -7.90 14.27 6.76
CA PHE A 112 -7.35 13.25 7.66
C PHE A 112 -6.77 13.82 8.94
N ARG A 113 -6.46 15.12 8.98
CA ARG A 113 -5.86 15.78 10.15
C ARG A 113 -4.60 15.05 10.61
N ILE A 114 -3.76 14.66 9.66
CA ILE A 114 -2.44 14.10 9.92
C ILE A 114 -1.43 15.24 9.87
N ALA A 115 -0.66 15.35 10.94
CA ALA A 115 0.46 16.27 11.09
C ALA A 115 1.71 15.46 11.49
N GLY A 116 2.87 16.07 11.32
CA GLY A 116 4.15 15.45 11.63
C GLY A 116 5.26 16.07 10.77
N GLN A 117 6.50 15.77 11.14
CA GLN A 117 7.66 16.15 10.34
C GLN A 117 7.79 15.24 9.13
N VAL A 118 8.21 15.83 8.02
CA VAL A 118 8.60 15.11 6.81
C VAL A 118 10.04 15.51 6.53
N GLY A 119 10.94 14.54 6.57
CA GLY A 119 12.34 14.71 6.22
C GLY A 119 12.57 14.74 4.71
N HIS A 120 13.79 14.41 4.30
CA HIS A 120 14.22 14.42 2.91
C HIS A 120 14.88 13.09 2.54
N PRO A 121 14.75 12.62 1.27
CA PRO A 121 15.58 11.55 0.77
C PRO A 121 17.05 12.02 0.68
N ALA A 122 17.98 11.08 0.73
CA ALA A 122 19.42 11.40 0.79
C ALA A 122 19.96 12.14 -0.45
N ASP A 123 19.38 11.89 -1.62
CA ASP A 123 19.72 12.55 -2.89
C ASP A 123 18.45 13.04 -3.58
N GLU A 124 18.22 14.35 -3.57
CA GLU A 124 17.04 14.97 -4.15
C GLU A 124 17.27 15.51 -5.55
N HIS A 125 16.40 15.15 -6.49
CA HIS A 125 16.36 15.81 -7.78
C HIS A 125 15.83 17.25 -7.63
N PRO A 126 16.49 18.28 -8.20
CA PRO A 126 16.11 19.69 -7.99
C PRO A 126 14.67 20.07 -8.37
N LYS A 127 14.07 19.39 -9.36
CA LYS A 127 12.67 19.60 -9.78
C LYS A 127 11.63 18.77 -8.99
N ARG A 128 12.09 18.00 -8.00
CA ARG A 128 11.28 17.03 -7.23
C ARG A 128 11.69 17.06 -5.77
N ARG A 129 11.82 18.27 -5.21
CA ARG A 129 12.11 18.48 -3.79
C ARG A 129 10.94 17.99 -2.94
N VAL A 130 11.25 17.38 -1.82
CA VAL A 130 10.30 17.10 -0.76
C VAL A 130 10.23 18.33 0.13
N VAL A 131 9.03 18.92 0.23
CA VAL A 131 8.75 20.08 1.10
C VAL A 131 7.65 19.75 2.11
N GLY A 132 7.32 18.46 2.24
CA GLY A 132 6.38 17.95 3.23
C GLY A 132 4.95 18.45 3.02
N LEU A 133 4.25 18.62 4.14
CA LEU A 133 2.89 19.17 4.19
C LEU A 133 2.78 20.65 3.76
N ALA A 134 3.91 21.31 3.46
CA ALA A 134 3.93 22.65 2.88
C ALA A 134 3.91 22.65 1.33
N CYS A 135 3.88 21.47 0.68
CA CYS A 135 3.83 21.40 -0.77
C CYS A 135 2.52 22.02 -1.29
N THR A 136 2.66 22.98 -2.21
CA THR A 136 1.52 23.71 -2.82
C THR A 136 1.00 23.06 -4.10
N GLN A 137 1.71 22.06 -4.63
CA GLN A 137 1.28 21.32 -5.80
C GLN A 137 0.27 20.24 -5.41
N SER A 138 -0.86 20.19 -6.12
CA SER A 138 -1.88 19.17 -5.88
C SER A 138 -1.62 17.93 -6.74
N GLU A 139 -1.63 16.75 -6.12
CA GLU A 139 -1.60 15.49 -6.84
C GLU A 139 -3.00 15.12 -7.33
N VAL A 140 -3.26 15.34 -8.62
CA VAL A 140 -4.59 15.10 -9.24
C VAL A 140 -5.14 13.70 -8.99
N SER A 141 -4.28 12.68 -8.95
CA SER A 141 -4.72 11.29 -8.69
C SER A 141 -5.25 11.15 -7.26
N GLY A 142 -4.52 11.71 -6.29
CA GLY A 142 -4.94 11.73 -4.88
C GLY A 142 -6.18 12.57 -4.65
N ALA A 143 -6.22 13.78 -5.22
CA ALA A 143 -7.37 14.68 -5.12
C ALA A 143 -8.65 14.03 -5.66
N ARG A 144 -8.58 13.31 -6.80
CA ARG A 144 -9.72 12.57 -7.35
C ARG A 144 -10.12 11.39 -6.46
N PHE A 145 -9.15 10.58 -6.05
CA PHE A 145 -9.39 9.38 -5.24
C PHE A 145 -10.07 9.73 -3.91
N TRP A 146 -9.45 10.62 -3.14
CA TRP A 146 -9.99 11.00 -1.84
C TRP A 146 -11.18 11.95 -1.95
N GLY A 147 -11.26 12.78 -3.00
CA GLY A 147 -12.43 13.59 -3.27
C GLY A 147 -13.71 12.76 -3.45
N LEU A 148 -13.62 11.60 -4.11
CA LEU A 148 -14.74 10.67 -4.21
C LEU A 148 -15.19 10.17 -2.83
N PHE A 149 -14.25 9.64 -2.03
CA PHE A 149 -14.60 9.09 -0.73
C PHE A 149 -15.02 10.16 0.28
N ARG A 150 -14.51 11.39 0.16
CA ARG A 150 -15.00 12.53 0.94
C ARG A 150 -16.46 12.83 0.63
N THR A 151 -16.86 12.81 -0.64
CA THR A 151 -18.26 12.98 -1.04
C THR A 151 -19.15 11.84 -0.54
N LEU A 152 -18.68 10.59 -0.63
CA LEU A 152 -19.46 9.42 -0.20
C LEU A 152 -19.57 9.29 1.32
N CYS A 153 -18.51 9.65 2.05
CA CYS A 153 -18.37 9.30 3.45
C CYS A 153 -18.56 10.49 4.41
N GLY A 154 -18.38 11.72 3.93
CA GLY A 154 -18.31 12.93 4.76
C GLY A 154 -17.04 12.94 5.60
N GLU A 155 -17.01 12.10 6.64
CA GLU A 155 -15.88 11.93 7.56
C GLU A 155 -15.00 10.72 7.17
N PRO A 156 -13.68 10.79 7.37
CA PRO A 156 -12.76 9.72 7.00
C PRO A 156 -13.02 8.43 7.80
N GLU A 157 -13.49 8.53 9.04
CA GLU A 157 -13.80 7.38 9.89
C GLU A 157 -14.84 6.45 9.26
N ARG A 158 -15.79 6.99 8.47
CA ARG A 158 -16.79 6.16 7.78
C ARG A 158 -16.15 5.31 6.68
N PHE A 159 -15.19 5.85 5.93
CA PHE A 159 -14.40 5.07 4.98
C PHE A 159 -13.55 4.04 5.71
N PHE A 160 -12.76 4.48 6.70
CA PHE A 160 -11.79 3.64 7.38
C PHE A 160 -12.40 2.59 8.32
N ARG A 161 -13.70 2.65 8.61
CA ARG A 161 -14.42 1.59 9.30
C ARG A 161 -14.37 0.25 8.57
N HIS A 162 -14.39 0.29 7.24
CA HIS A 162 -14.48 -0.92 6.40
C HIS A 162 -13.32 -1.06 5.41
N CYS A 163 -12.65 0.04 5.09
CA CYS A 163 -11.67 0.08 4.03
C CYS A 163 -10.32 0.58 4.53
N PHE A 164 -9.22 0.10 3.94
CA PHE A 164 -7.91 0.71 4.10
C PHE A 164 -7.28 0.98 2.73
N VAL A 165 -6.19 1.77 2.69
CA VAL A 165 -5.50 2.12 1.45
C VAL A 165 -4.00 1.96 1.64
N HIS A 166 -3.35 1.33 0.66
CA HIS A 166 -1.91 1.09 0.65
C HIS A 166 -1.35 1.18 -0.78
N ASN A 167 -0.03 1.18 -0.93
CA ASN A 167 0.65 1.07 -2.23
C ASN A 167 1.42 -0.24 -2.28
N LEU A 168 1.38 -0.94 -3.42
CA LEU A 168 2.15 -2.17 -3.63
C LEU A 168 3.65 -1.96 -3.41
N CYS A 169 4.20 -0.84 -3.90
CA CYS A 169 5.60 -0.48 -3.77
C CYS A 169 5.70 0.89 -3.08
N PRO A 170 6.51 1.03 -2.00
CA PRO A 170 6.69 2.32 -1.34
C PRO A 170 7.67 3.23 -2.09
N LEU A 171 8.41 2.75 -3.09
CA LEU A 171 9.46 3.52 -3.77
C LEU A 171 8.93 4.35 -4.93
N MET A 172 9.51 5.54 -5.09
CA MET A 172 9.34 6.38 -6.28
C MET A 172 10.67 6.48 -7.03
N PHE A 173 10.63 6.23 -8.35
CA PHE A 173 11.81 6.23 -9.20
C PHE A 173 11.80 7.40 -10.17
N MET A 174 12.95 8.01 -10.42
CA MET A 174 13.08 9.09 -11.39
C MET A 174 14.35 8.97 -12.22
N ALA A 175 14.23 9.36 -13.49
CA ALA A 175 15.37 9.56 -14.38
C ALA A 175 16.13 10.85 -14.02
N ASP A 176 17.30 11.02 -14.63
CA ASP A 176 18.17 12.19 -14.41
C ASP A 176 17.45 13.54 -14.63
N SER A 177 16.50 13.59 -15.59
CA SER A 177 15.68 14.77 -15.87
C SER A 177 14.61 15.10 -14.81
N GLY A 178 14.42 14.23 -13.81
CA GLY A 178 13.32 14.26 -12.85
C GLY A 178 12.01 13.68 -13.40
N LYS A 179 12.04 13.05 -14.58
CA LYS A 179 10.88 12.31 -15.11
C LYS A 179 10.60 11.10 -14.21
N ASN A 180 9.35 10.97 -13.75
CA ASN A 180 8.90 9.80 -13.00
C ASN A 180 9.00 8.53 -13.86
N LEU A 181 9.57 7.48 -13.29
CA LEU A 181 9.61 6.12 -13.82
C LEU A 181 8.70 5.25 -12.96
N THR A 182 7.77 4.55 -13.61
CA THR A 182 6.92 3.56 -12.96
C THR A 182 7.61 2.19 -12.93
N PRO A 183 7.24 1.26 -12.03
CA PRO A 183 7.85 -0.08 -11.99
C PRO A 183 7.90 -0.81 -13.35
N PRO A 184 6.90 -0.71 -14.25
CA PRO A 184 6.98 -1.27 -15.60
C PRO A 184 8.07 -0.66 -16.50
N GLU A 185 8.54 0.55 -16.21
CA GLU A 185 9.60 1.26 -16.96
C GLU A 185 11.02 0.90 -16.44
N LEU A 186 11.14 0.09 -15.39
CA LEU A 186 12.42 -0.43 -14.90
C LEU A 186 12.93 -1.59 -15.77
N SER A 187 14.22 -1.90 -15.67
CA SER A 187 14.75 -3.10 -16.32
C SER A 187 14.06 -4.36 -15.78
N ALA A 188 13.96 -5.41 -16.59
CA ALA A 188 13.20 -6.60 -16.22
C ALA A 188 13.69 -7.23 -14.91
N GLY A 189 15.02 -7.41 -14.76
CA GLY A 189 15.61 -8.00 -13.56
C GLY A 189 15.36 -7.17 -12.30
N GLU A 190 15.55 -5.85 -12.36
CA GLU A 190 15.31 -4.96 -11.22
C GLU A 190 13.84 -4.90 -10.84
N ARG A 191 12.95 -4.81 -11.84
CA ARG A 191 11.50 -4.83 -11.63
C ARG A 191 11.07 -6.12 -10.96
N ASP A 192 11.56 -7.27 -11.43
CA ASP A 192 11.10 -8.56 -10.94
C ASP A 192 11.64 -8.82 -9.52
N ALA A 193 12.89 -8.43 -9.23
CA ALA A 193 13.44 -8.43 -7.87
C ALA A 193 12.65 -7.51 -6.91
N LEU A 194 12.36 -6.29 -7.33
CA LEU A 194 11.55 -5.32 -6.57
C LEU A 194 10.17 -5.90 -6.25
N LEU A 195 9.46 -6.37 -7.29
CA LEU A 195 8.07 -6.80 -7.15
C LEU A 195 7.96 -8.13 -6.40
N ALA A 196 8.97 -9.00 -6.42
CA ALA A 196 8.98 -10.19 -5.58
C ALA A 196 8.96 -9.84 -4.08
N LEU A 197 9.72 -8.81 -3.66
CA LEU A 197 9.72 -8.35 -2.27
C LEU A 197 8.39 -7.68 -1.90
N CYS A 198 7.87 -6.83 -2.79
CA CYS A 198 6.56 -6.19 -2.62
C CYS A 198 5.41 -7.21 -2.54
N ASP A 199 5.45 -8.29 -3.33
CA ASP A 199 4.42 -9.34 -3.31
C ASP A 199 4.38 -10.04 -1.93
N VAL A 200 5.54 -10.35 -1.33
CA VAL A 200 5.61 -10.94 0.02
C VAL A 200 5.04 -9.99 1.08
N ALA A 201 5.43 -8.71 1.02
CA ALA A 201 4.92 -7.71 1.95
C ALA A 201 3.41 -7.48 1.80
N LEU A 202 2.89 -7.49 0.57
CA LEU A 202 1.45 -7.38 0.32
C LEU A 202 0.68 -8.54 0.97
N CYS A 203 1.18 -9.77 0.88
CA CYS A 203 0.53 -10.92 1.51
C CYS A 203 0.44 -10.74 3.03
N ARG A 204 1.53 -10.30 3.66
CA ARG A 204 1.58 -10.02 5.10
C ARG A 204 0.64 -8.87 5.50
N VAL A 205 0.55 -7.82 4.69
CA VAL A 205 -0.37 -6.70 4.92
C VAL A 205 -1.82 -7.16 4.83
N VAL A 206 -2.17 -7.96 3.82
CA VAL A 206 -3.53 -8.51 3.66
C VAL A 206 -3.89 -9.41 4.84
N GLU A 207 -2.96 -10.24 5.30
CA GLU A 207 -3.13 -11.08 6.49
C GLU A 207 -3.26 -10.25 7.78
N ALA A 208 -2.43 -9.23 7.96
CA ALA A 208 -2.45 -8.35 9.13
C ALA A 208 -3.78 -7.61 9.26
N LEU A 209 -4.34 -7.14 8.15
CA LEU A 209 -5.63 -6.46 8.12
C LEU A 209 -6.82 -7.43 8.21
N GLY A 210 -6.65 -8.67 7.76
CA GLY A 210 -7.75 -9.64 7.63
C GLY A 210 -8.77 -9.27 6.55
N VAL A 211 -8.37 -8.49 5.54
CA VAL A 211 -9.28 -8.08 4.46
C VAL A 211 -9.68 -9.26 3.57
N THR A 212 -10.92 -9.26 3.12
CA THR A 212 -11.48 -10.30 2.24
C THR A 212 -11.54 -9.87 0.78
N MET A 213 -11.35 -8.58 0.50
CA MET A 213 -11.29 -8.02 -0.84
C MET A 213 -10.11 -7.07 -1.00
N VAL A 214 -9.37 -7.20 -2.10
CA VAL A 214 -8.35 -6.24 -2.54
C VAL A 214 -8.79 -5.63 -3.86
N ILE A 215 -8.85 -4.29 -3.91
CA ILE A 215 -9.22 -3.54 -5.10
C ILE A 215 -7.98 -2.81 -5.62
N GLY A 216 -7.42 -3.31 -6.71
CA GLY A 216 -6.33 -2.66 -7.42
C GLY A 216 -6.79 -1.36 -8.08
N VAL A 217 -6.17 -0.24 -7.74
CA VAL A 217 -6.40 1.05 -8.37
C VAL A 217 -5.52 1.13 -9.63
N GLY A 218 -6.07 0.65 -10.74
CA GLY A 218 -5.35 0.46 -12.00
C GLY A 218 -4.84 -0.97 -12.20
N ARG A 219 -4.56 -1.31 -13.47
CA ARG A 219 -4.28 -2.68 -13.90
C ARG A 219 -3.02 -3.30 -13.29
N VAL A 220 -1.96 -2.51 -13.09
CA VAL A 220 -0.71 -3.04 -12.53
C VAL A 220 -0.93 -3.53 -11.10
N ALA A 221 -1.57 -2.72 -10.25
CA ALA A 221 -1.85 -3.10 -8.87
C ALA A 221 -2.82 -4.29 -8.80
N GLU A 222 -3.88 -4.29 -9.61
CA GLU A 222 -4.84 -5.40 -9.70
C GLU A 222 -4.14 -6.73 -10.07
N GLN A 223 -3.38 -6.74 -11.16
CA GLN A 223 -2.76 -7.96 -11.68
C GLN A 223 -1.69 -8.49 -10.73
N ARG A 224 -0.90 -7.60 -10.11
CA ARG A 224 0.13 -8.00 -9.15
C ARG A 224 -0.48 -8.55 -7.87
N ALA A 225 -1.50 -7.89 -7.31
CA ALA A 225 -2.24 -8.42 -6.17
C ALA A 225 -2.84 -9.79 -6.46
N ARG A 226 -3.49 -9.95 -7.62
CA ARG A 226 -4.09 -11.23 -8.04
C ARG A 226 -3.05 -12.35 -8.09
N ARG A 227 -1.86 -12.08 -8.64
CA ARG A 227 -0.79 -13.08 -8.71
C ARG A 227 -0.23 -13.41 -7.33
N ALA A 228 0.14 -12.39 -6.54
CA ALA A 228 0.77 -12.57 -5.24
C ALA A 228 -0.13 -13.36 -4.28
N LEU A 229 -1.41 -12.96 -4.19
CA LEU A 229 -2.36 -13.57 -3.29
C LEU A 229 -2.75 -14.99 -3.73
N ALA A 230 -2.86 -15.25 -5.03
CA ALA A 230 -3.07 -16.62 -5.53
C ALA A 230 -1.88 -17.53 -5.24
N ALA A 231 -0.64 -17.05 -5.42
CA ALA A 231 0.56 -17.82 -5.12
C ALA A 231 0.70 -18.13 -3.62
N ALA A 232 0.18 -17.25 -2.75
CA ALA A 232 0.13 -17.46 -1.31
C ALA A 232 -1.08 -18.29 -0.83
N GLY A 233 -1.95 -18.75 -1.73
CA GLY A 233 -3.15 -19.51 -1.36
C GLY A 233 -4.20 -18.67 -0.60
N SER A 234 -4.15 -17.34 -0.71
CA SER A 234 -5.10 -16.45 -0.05
C SER A 234 -6.50 -16.57 -0.66
N ALA A 235 -7.52 -16.60 0.19
CA ALA A 235 -8.93 -16.58 -0.22
C ALA A 235 -9.45 -15.16 -0.55
N ALA A 236 -8.63 -14.12 -0.38
CA ALA A 236 -9.04 -12.75 -0.64
C ALA A 236 -9.39 -12.54 -2.12
N ARG A 237 -10.58 -11.99 -2.38
CA ARG A 237 -11.04 -11.67 -3.73
C ARG A 237 -10.28 -10.46 -4.27
N VAL A 238 -9.75 -10.56 -5.48
CA VAL A 238 -9.06 -9.43 -6.15
C VAL A 238 -9.90 -8.87 -7.28
N GLU A 239 -10.14 -7.57 -7.23
CA GLU A 239 -10.89 -6.77 -8.20
C GLU A 239 -10.11 -5.51 -8.57
N GLY A 240 -10.61 -4.74 -9.54
CA GLY A 240 -9.94 -3.53 -9.99
C GLY A 240 -10.90 -2.38 -10.28
N ILE A 241 -10.44 -1.16 -10.04
CA ILE A 241 -11.06 0.07 -10.54
C ILE A 241 -10.09 0.80 -11.48
N MET A 242 -10.63 1.66 -12.33
CA MET A 242 -9.81 2.52 -13.19
C MET A 242 -8.91 3.43 -12.34
N HIS A 243 -7.67 3.66 -12.75
CA HIS A 243 -6.78 4.61 -12.05
C HIS A 243 -7.20 6.07 -12.31
N PRO A 244 -7.17 6.97 -11.29
CA PRO A 244 -7.57 8.38 -11.42
C PRO A 244 -6.61 9.30 -12.19
N SER A 245 -5.57 8.76 -12.83
CA SER A 245 -4.46 9.57 -13.34
C SER A 245 -4.91 10.45 -14.50
N PRO A 246 -4.48 11.73 -14.56
CA PRO A 246 -4.76 12.58 -15.71
C PRO A 246 -4.11 12.08 -17.02
N ARG A 247 -3.14 11.16 -16.92
CA ARG A 247 -2.55 10.49 -18.11
C ARG A 247 -3.54 9.54 -18.79
N ASN A 248 -4.61 9.14 -18.11
CA ASN A 248 -5.67 8.32 -18.70
C ASN A 248 -6.78 9.24 -19.24
N PRO A 249 -6.99 9.32 -20.58
CA PRO A 249 -8.03 10.16 -21.16
C PRO A 249 -9.44 9.83 -20.65
N MET A 250 -9.72 8.57 -20.32
CA MET A 250 -11.02 8.15 -19.78
C MET A 250 -11.25 8.68 -18.37
N ALA A 251 -10.20 8.77 -17.54
CA ALA A 251 -10.30 9.34 -16.20
C ALA A 251 -10.66 10.84 -16.26
N ASN A 252 -10.22 11.55 -17.30
CA ASN A 252 -10.53 12.97 -17.51
C ASN A 252 -11.99 13.20 -17.95
N LYS A 253 -12.68 12.18 -18.46
CA LYS A 253 -14.08 12.27 -18.91
C LYS A 253 -15.10 11.96 -17.80
N GLY A 254 -14.65 11.59 -16.60
CA GLY A 254 -15.55 11.26 -15.48
C GLY A 254 -15.08 10.07 -14.66
N TRP A 255 -13.89 10.16 -14.07
CA TRP A 255 -13.34 9.07 -13.25
C TRP A 255 -14.27 8.65 -12.10
N ALA A 256 -14.82 9.62 -11.34
CA ALA A 256 -15.64 9.34 -10.17
C ALA A 256 -16.88 8.50 -10.51
N ALA A 257 -17.59 8.85 -11.59
CA ALA A 257 -18.76 8.09 -12.05
C ALA A 257 -18.40 6.64 -12.41
N ALA A 258 -17.32 6.45 -13.18
CA ALA A 258 -16.87 5.11 -13.56
C ALA A 258 -16.41 4.27 -12.35
N ALA A 259 -15.75 4.90 -11.38
CA ALA A 259 -15.36 4.25 -10.13
C ALA A 259 -16.60 3.84 -9.33
N MET A 260 -17.59 4.73 -9.15
CA MET A 260 -18.84 4.43 -8.44
C MET A 260 -19.60 3.26 -9.07
N THR A 261 -19.78 3.24 -10.39
CA THR A 261 -20.43 2.10 -11.07
C THR A 261 -19.72 0.77 -10.80
N THR A 262 -18.39 0.78 -10.67
CA THR A 262 -17.64 -0.43 -10.35
C THR A 262 -17.81 -0.81 -8.88
N LEU A 263 -17.67 0.17 -7.97
CA LEU A 263 -17.82 -0.04 -6.53
C LEU A 263 -19.23 -0.53 -6.15
N GLU A 264 -20.27 -0.06 -6.84
CA GLU A 264 -21.65 -0.52 -6.68
C GLU A 264 -21.79 -1.99 -7.05
N LYS A 265 -21.27 -2.40 -8.22
CA LYS A 265 -21.26 -3.81 -8.67
C LYS A 265 -20.50 -4.73 -7.73
N LEU A 266 -19.48 -4.20 -7.04
CA LEU A 266 -18.70 -4.93 -6.05
C LEU A 266 -19.35 -4.96 -4.66
N GLY A 267 -20.48 -4.25 -4.46
CA GLY A 267 -21.15 -4.13 -3.17
C GLY A 267 -20.42 -3.24 -2.15
N VAL A 268 -19.42 -2.47 -2.59
CA VAL A 268 -18.58 -1.65 -1.71
C VAL A 268 -19.32 -0.39 -1.26
N LEU A 269 -20.18 0.19 -2.11
CA LEU A 269 -20.93 1.40 -1.73
C LEU A 269 -21.86 1.17 -0.53
N ALA A 270 -22.45 -0.02 -0.42
CA ALA A 270 -23.30 -0.41 0.71
C ALA A 270 -22.56 -0.41 2.07
N LEU A 271 -21.22 -0.42 2.07
CA LEU A 271 -20.42 -0.29 3.30
C LEU A 271 -20.46 1.13 3.88
N PHE A 272 -20.82 2.14 3.08
CA PHE A 272 -20.84 3.54 3.49
C PHE A 272 -22.25 4.08 3.75
N GLU A 273 -23.28 3.27 3.50
CA GLU A 273 -24.67 3.61 3.80
C GLU A 273 -24.92 3.47 5.32
N GLU A 274 -25.58 4.47 5.91
CA GLU A 274 -26.04 4.35 7.30
C GLU A 274 -27.20 3.35 7.33
N ARG A 275 -27.01 2.21 8.01
CA ARG A 275 -28.17 1.45 8.47
C ARG A 275 -28.86 2.29 9.54
N VAL A 276 -29.99 2.90 9.20
CA VAL A 276 -30.98 3.31 10.20
C VAL A 276 -31.37 2.01 10.91
N THR A 277 -30.75 1.75 12.06
CA THR A 277 -31.31 0.76 12.98
C THR A 277 -32.61 1.38 13.47
N ASP A 278 -33.73 0.89 12.94
CA ASP A 278 -35.04 1.07 13.56
C ASP A 278 -34.92 0.62 15.01
N VAL A 279 -34.73 1.59 15.91
CA VAL A 279 -35.01 1.41 17.32
C VAL A 279 -36.52 1.34 17.40
N ARG A 280 -37.04 0.11 17.29
CA ARG A 280 -38.41 -0.17 17.70
C ARG A 280 -38.50 0.13 19.19
N VAL A 281 -39.14 1.24 19.51
CA VAL A 281 -39.69 1.53 20.85
C VAL A 281 -40.91 0.64 21.07
#